data_AF-A0A1Q9EEC9-F1
#
_entry.id   AF-A0A1Q9EEC9-F1
#
_cell.length_a   1.000
_cell.length_b   1.000
_cell.length_c   1.000
_cell.angle_alpha   90.00
_cell.angle_beta   90.00
_cell.angle_gamma   90.00
#
_symmetry.space_group_name_H-M   'P 1'
#
loop_
_entity.id
_entity.type
_entity.pdbx_description
1 polymer ?
#
loop_
_entity_poly.entity_id
_entity_poly.type
_entity_poly.pdbx_seq_one_letter_code
_entity_poly.pdbx_strand_id
1 'polypeptide(L)'
;MLAMRQDAPPPWSTPPVLIQHVPHSILQEPYFFRIDLFHLMHKGVLADVAANALWFKGNDTTSLCKYLEWKLKDVHTSTDMSGSDQLYFAEMASLLSCGNKLMHRLYFAGLWLSTKERDKIIAVGDKFVSTFMLLAQMAYDWDLCRWKVQTKFHMLGELLFGLKMDRVRGCRSLNPLSYSTQVDEDFIGKVSISSRYVSSRALHEKTIHRYLLKLKQCWA
;
A
#
# COMPACT_ATOMS: atom_id res chain seq x y z
N MET A 1 -7.44 20.05 14.19
CA MET A 1 -7.49 18.58 14.35
C MET A 1 -8.94 18.22 14.63
N LEU A 2 -9.60 17.43 13.77
CA LEU A 2 -10.91 16.87 14.12
C LEU A 2 -10.68 15.84 15.22
N ALA A 3 -11.42 15.95 16.33
CA ALA A 3 -11.35 14.97 17.41
C ALA A 3 -11.64 13.57 16.83
N MET A 4 -10.72 12.62 17.06
CA MET A 4 -10.96 11.21 16.72
C MET A 4 -12.22 10.73 17.43
N ARG A 5 -13.09 9.98 16.72
CA ARG A 5 -14.29 9.38 17.32
C ARG A 5 -13.88 8.52 18.51
N GLN A 6 -14.37 8.85 19.70
CA GLN A 6 -14.09 8.11 20.93
C GLN A 6 -14.94 6.82 21.04
N ASP A 7 -15.97 6.68 20.21
CA ASP A 7 -17.02 5.67 20.37
C ASP A 7 -16.97 4.57 19.30
N ALA A 8 -15.81 4.33 18.68
CA ALA A 8 -15.67 3.23 17.73
C ALA A 8 -15.66 1.89 18.50
N PRO A 9 -16.63 0.98 18.27
CA PRO A 9 -16.62 -0.31 18.96
C PRO A 9 -15.40 -1.13 18.53
N PRO A 10 -14.76 -1.88 19.46
CA PRO A 10 -13.65 -2.74 19.13
C PRO A 10 -14.09 -3.85 18.16
N PRO A 11 -13.24 -4.28 17.21
CA PRO A 11 -13.55 -5.37 16.30
C PRO A 11 -13.48 -6.76 16.96
N TRP A 12 -13.24 -6.84 18.28
CA TRP A 12 -13.20 -8.08 19.05
C TRP A 12 -14.20 -8.05 20.20
N SER A 13 -14.70 -9.23 20.55
CA SER A 13 -15.53 -9.44 21.76
C SER A 13 -14.68 -9.55 23.02
N THR A 14 -13.43 -9.98 22.87
CA THR A 14 -12.45 -10.13 23.95
C THR A 14 -11.11 -9.55 23.48
N PRO A 15 -10.49 -8.63 24.24
CA PRO A 15 -9.20 -8.06 23.90
C PRO A 15 -8.13 -9.12 23.66
N PRO A 16 -7.31 -9.00 22.61
CA PRO A 16 -6.14 -9.87 22.43
C PRO A 16 -5.20 -9.75 23.63
N VAL A 17 -4.70 -10.88 24.13
CA VAL A 17 -3.80 -10.93 25.30
C VAL A 17 -2.60 -9.97 25.15
N LEU A 18 -2.08 -9.83 23.93
CA LEU A 18 -0.98 -8.92 23.62
C LEU A 18 -1.25 -7.48 24.08
N ILE A 19 -2.48 -6.99 23.93
CA ILE A 19 -2.85 -5.62 24.28
C ILE A 19 -2.76 -5.35 25.78
N GLN A 20 -2.97 -6.39 26.60
CA GLN A 20 -2.92 -6.28 28.05
C GLN A 20 -1.50 -5.98 28.56
N HIS A 21 -0.49 -6.23 27.72
CA HIS A 21 0.92 -6.11 28.07
C HIS A 21 1.65 -5.01 27.31
N VAL A 22 1.05 -4.41 26.28
CA VAL A 22 1.66 -3.34 25.48
C VAL A 22 1.15 -1.97 25.96
N PRO A 23 2.02 -1.01 26.28
CA PRO A 23 1.58 0.35 26.62
C PRO A 23 0.81 0.99 25.45
N HIS A 24 -0.47 1.30 25.67
CA HIS A 24 -1.34 1.94 24.70
C HIS A 24 -2.45 2.73 25.42
N SER A 25 -3.18 3.56 24.67
CA SER A 25 -4.35 4.26 25.21
C SER A 25 -5.57 3.33 25.19
N ILE A 26 -6.12 3.01 26.37
CA ILE A 26 -7.31 2.17 26.53
C ILE A 26 -8.53 2.79 25.83
N LEU A 27 -8.59 4.12 25.77
CA LEU A 27 -9.66 4.86 25.07
C LEU A 27 -9.58 4.74 23.54
N GLN A 28 -8.50 4.18 23.01
CA GLN A 28 -8.19 4.12 21.58
C GLN A 28 -7.73 2.72 21.16
N GLU A 29 -8.08 1.71 21.95
CA GLU A 29 -7.73 0.32 21.76
C GLU A 29 -8.02 -0.20 20.33
N PRO A 30 -9.18 0.11 19.69
CA PRO A 30 -9.46 -0.29 18.30
C PRO A 30 -8.46 0.27 17.29
N TYR A 31 -7.81 1.39 17.61
CA TYR A 31 -6.84 2.03 16.72
C TYR A 31 -5.44 1.45 16.80
N PHE A 32 -5.15 0.64 17.84
CA PHE A 32 -3.87 -0.06 17.97
C PHE A 32 -3.60 -1.02 16.81
N PHE A 33 -4.65 -1.60 16.20
CA PHE A 33 -4.53 -2.53 15.07
C PHE A 33 -4.81 -1.91 13.71
N ARG A 34 -4.61 -0.60 13.55
CA ARG A 34 -4.77 0.01 12.24
C ARG A 34 -3.80 -0.60 11.24
N ILE A 35 -4.32 -0.80 10.04
CA ILE A 35 -3.63 -1.49 8.96
C ILE A 35 -2.54 -0.57 8.41
N ASP A 36 -1.29 -0.99 8.51
CA ASP A 36 -0.21 -0.34 7.77
C ASP A 36 -0.30 -0.74 6.29
N LEU A 37 -0.84 0.18 5.49
CA LEU A 37 -1.02 0.01 4.06
C LEU A 37 0.27 -0.29 3.30
N PHE A 38 1.41 0.27 3.72
CA PHE A 38 2.67 -0.01 3.03
C PHE A 38 3.11 -1.45 3.28
N HIS A 39 3.12 -1.88 4.55
CA HIS A 39 3.44 -3.28 4.86
C HIS A 39 2.47 -4.25 4.20
N LEU A 40 1.20 -3.86 4.12
CA LEU A 40 0.15 -4.60 3.43
C LEU A 40 0.45 -4.78 1.94
N MET A 41 0.73 -3.68 1.25
CA MET A 41 0.91 -3.67 -0.21
C MET A 41 2.31 -4.14 -0.58
N HIS A 42 3.35 -3.53 -0.01
CA HIS A 42 4.72 -3.74 -0.44
C HIS A 42 5.35 -5.03 0.09
N LYS A 43 5.08 -5.45 1.34
CA LYS A 43 5.57 -6.73 1.92
C LYS A 43 4.51 -7.83 1.92
N GLY A 44 3.38 -7.60 1.26
CA GLY A 44 2.26 -8.53 1.21
C GLY A 44 1.75 -8.66 -0.21
N VAL A 45 0.67 -7.94 -0.50
CA VAL A 45 -0.12 -8.06 -1.72
C VAL A 45 0.71 -7.91 -3.00
N LEU A 46 1.43 -6.80 -3.19
CA LEU A 46 2.25 -6.58 -4.37
C LEU A 46 3.52 -7.43 -4.37
N ALA A 47 4.06 -7.79 -3.20
CA ALA A 47 5.16 -8.75 -3.14
C ALA A 47 4.71 -10.13 -3.60
N ASP A 48 3.51 -10.59 -3.23
CA ASP A 48 2.95 -11.86 -3.70
C ASP A 48 2.65 -11.79 -5.20
N VAL A 49 2.01 -10.72 -5.68
CA VAL A 49 1.76 -10.52 -7.12
C VAL A 49 3.07 -10.49 -7.91
N ALA A 50 4.07 -9.78 -7.41
CA ALA A 50 5.40 -9.77 -8.02
C ALA A 50 6.03 -11.15 -7.97
N ALA A 51 5.99 -11.86 -6.83
CA ALA A 51 6.55 -13.21 -6.66
C ALA A 51 5.94 -14.24 -7.64
N ASN A 52 4.64 -14.14 -7.89
CA ASN A 52 3.93 -15.01 -8.84
C ASN A 52 4.27 -14.70 -10.30
N ALA A 53 4.81 -13.51 -10.56
CA ALA A 53 5.40 -13.17 -11.85
C ALA A 53 6.92 -13.47 -11.90
N LEU A 54 7.68 -13.21 -10.81
CA LEU A 54 9.10 -13.48 -10.56
C LEU A 54 9.43 -13.35 -9.04
N TRP A 55 10.15 -14.30 -8.42
CA TRP A 55 10.54 -14.29 -7.00
C TRP A 55 11.37 -13.06 -6.57
N PHE A 56 10.96 -12.27 -5.53
CA PHE A 56 11.88 -11.34 -4.83
C PHE A 56 11.42 -10.78 -3.45
N LYS A 57 12.37 -10.24 -2.64
CA LYS A 57 12.19 -9.72 -1.26
C LYS A 57 12.74 -8.27 -1.10
N GLY A 58 11.86 -7.28 -0.88
CA GLY A 58 12.19 -5.93 -0.34
C GLY A 58 12.71 -4.88 -1.33
N ASN A 59 12.29 -3.62 -1.13
CA ASN A 59 12.47 -2.33 -1.89
C ASN A 59 12.35 -2.34 -3.42
N ASP A 60 12.66 -3.45 -4.07
CA ASP A 60 12.56 -3.68 -5.50
C ASP A 60 11.13 -3.90 -5.97
N THR A 61 10.15 -4.06 -5.08
CA THR A 61 8.75 -4.32 -5.46
C THR A 61 8.21 -3.24 -6.39
N THR A 62 8.52 -1.95 -6.16
CA THR A 62 8.04 -0.88 -7.06
C THR A 62 8.68 -0.95 -8.44
N SER A 63 10.01 -1.11 -8.50
CA SER A 63 10.76 -1.19 -9.76
C SER A 63 10.41 -2.47 -10.53
N LEU A 64 10.28 -3.59 -9.82
CA LEU A 64 9.91 -4.89 -10.35
C LEU A 64 8.47 -4.89 -10.84
N CYS A 65 7.50 -4.37 -10.09
CA CYS A 65 6.12 -4.27 -10.55
C CYS A 65 6.00 -3.41 -11.82
N LYS A 66 6.79 -2.33 -11.94
CA LYS A 66 6.86 -1.53 -13.18
C LYS A 66 7.48 -2.31 -14.34
N TYR A 67 8.60 -3.01 -14.09
CA TYR A 67 9.25 -3.85 -15.09
C TYR A 67 8.34 -4.97 -15.57
N LEU A 68 7.69 -5.69 -14.66
CA LEU A 68 6.75 -6.76 -14.96
C LEU A 68 5.52 -6.25 -15.71
N GLU A 69 4.97 -5.09 -15.32
CA GLU A 69 3.86 -4.47 -16.07
C GLU A 69 4.28 -4.17 -17.51
N TRP A 70 5.49 -3.64 -17.72
CA TRP A 70 6.03 -3.40 -19.05
C TRP A 70 6.24 -4.72 -19.82
N LYS A 71 6.88 -5.71 -19.19
CA LYS A 71 7.26 -6.96 -19.86
C LYS A 71 6.05 -7.81 -20.24
N LEU A 72 5.04 -7.87 -19.39
CA LEU A 72 3.81 -8.63 -19.69
C LEU A 72 3.01 -7.98 -20.82
N LYS A 73 2.99 -6.64 -20.91
CA LYS A 73 2.39 -5.94 -22.06
C LYS A 73 3.15 -6.19 -23.35
N ASP A 74 4.48 -6.19 -23.28
CA ASP A 74 5.36 -6.51 -24.41
C ASP A 74 5.12 -7.94 -24.92
N VAL A 75 5.11 -8.94 -24.03
CA VAL A 75 4.83 -10.34 -24.37
C VAL A 75 3.43 -10.52 -24.96
N HIS A 76 2.43 -9.85 -24.40
CA HIS A 76 1.05 -9.86 -24.93
C HIS A 76 0.96 -9.31 -26.37
N THR A 77 1.84 -8.37 -26.74
CA THR A 77 1.83 -7.73 -28.06
C THR A 77 2.69 -8.49 -29.09
N SER A 78 3.69 -9.26 -28.64
CA SER A 78 4.75 -9.83 -29.48
C SER A 78 4.61 -11.32 -29.80
N THR A 79 3.69 -12.03 -29.15
CA THR A 79 3.63 -13.50 -29.22
C THR A 79 2.25 -13.98 -29.68
N ASP A 80 2.21 -14.94 -30.62
CA ASP A 80 1.00 -15.72 -30.95
C ASP A 80 0.68 -16.69 -29.79
N MET A 81 0.11 -16.15 -28.72
CA MET A 81 -0.37 -16.94 -27.58
C MET A 81 -1.77 -17.49 -27.86
N SER A 82 -2.00 -18.72 -27.43
CA SER A 82 -3.33 -19.34 -27.46
C SER A 82 -4.29 -18.67 -26.46
N GLY A 83 -5.60 -18.75 -26.71
CA GLY A 83 -6.60 -17.89 -26.07
C GLY A 83 -6.60 -17.87 -24.53
N SER A 84 -6.47 -19.02 -23.87
CA SER A 84 -6.48 -19.09 -22.39
C SER A 84 -5.23 -18.48 -21.75
N ASP A 85 -4.06 -18.71 -22.36
CA ASP A 85 -2.79 -18.15 -21.89
C ASP A 85 -2.75 -16.64 -22.12
N GLN A 86 -3.23 -16.20 -23.29
CA GLN A 86 -3.32 -14.79 -23.64
C GLN A 86 -4.18 -14.01 -22.63
N LEU A 87 -5.33 -14.57 -22.25
CA LEU A 87 -6.21 -13.97 -21.24
C LEU A 87 -5.50 -13.89 -19.89
N TYR A 88 -4.85 -14.98 -19.46
CA TYR A 88 -4.16 -15.03 -18.16
C TYR A 88 -3.05 -13.98 -18.05
N PHE A 89 -2.19 -13.86 -19.06
CA PHE A 89 -1.14 -12.84 -19.07
C PHE A 89 -1.68 -11.41 -19.18
N ALA A 90 -2.76 -11.20 -19.94
CA ALA A 90 -3.44 -9.91 -20.01
C ALA A 90 -4.00 -9.48 -18.65
N GLU A 91 -4.62 -10.41 -17.92
CA GLU A 91 -5.13 -10.14 -16.57
C GLU A 91 -4.01 -9.92 -15.57
N MET A 92 -2.88 -10.63 -15.67
CA MET A 92 -1.69 -10.34 -14.85
C MET A 92 -1.14 -8.91 -15.08
N ALA A 93 -1.07 -8.48 -16.34
CA ALA A 93 -0.67 -7.12 -16.68
C ALA A 93 -1.67 -6.08 -16.15
N SER A 94 -2.97 -6.37 -16.27
CA SER A 94 -4.07 -5.55 -15.73
C SER A 94 -3.96 -5.40 -14.21
N LEU A 95 -3.70 -6.50 -13.50
CA LEU A 95 -3.50 -6.54 -12.05
C LEU A 95 -2.36 -5.63 -11.61
N LEU A 96 -1.17 -5.81 -12.21
CA LEU A 96 0.01 -4.98 -11.91
C LEU A 96 -0.25 -3.50 -12.19
N SER A 97 -0.90 -3.19 -13.31
CA SER A 97 -1.28 -1.82 -13.66
C SER A 97 -2.22 -1.20 -12.62
N CYS A 98 -3.19 -1.96 -12.13
CA CYS A 98 -4.10 -1.50 -11.08
C CYS A 98 -3.35 -1.28 -9.77
N GLY A 99 -2.45 -2.18 -9.38
CA GLY A 99 -1.62 -2.05 -8.18
C GLY A 99 -0.74 -0.79 -8.21
N ASN A 100 -0.04 -0.58 -9.32
CA ASN A 100 0.78 0.62 -9.54
C ASN A 100 -0.05 1.91 -9.50
N LYS A 101 -1.20 1.92 -10.18
CA LYS A 101 -2.13 3.08 -10.18
C LYS A 101 -2.69 3.35 -8.79
N LEU A 102 -3.03 2.32 -8.03
CA LEU A 102 -3.54 2.45 -6.66
C LEU A 102 -2.50 3.10 -5.76
N MET A 103 -1.30 2.55 -5.70
CA MET A 103 -0.21 3.11 -4.89
C MET A 103 0.16 4.52 -5.33
N HIS A 104 0.32 4.75 -6.64
CA HIS A 104 0.60 6.09 -7.16
C HIS A 104 -0.46 7.11 -6.72
N ARG A 105 -1.75 6.76 -6.79
CA ARG A 105 -2.81 7.69 -6.35
C ARG A 105 -2.73 7.98 -4.86
N LEU A 106 -2.47 6.97 -4.04
CA LEU A 106 -2.36 7.11 -2.60
C LEU A 106 -1.19 8.03 -2.22
N TYR A 107 0.00 7.88 -2.81
CA TYR A 107 1.15 8.75 -2.51
C TYR A 107 1.01 10.18 -3.01
N PHE A 108 0.30 10.40 -4.12
CA PHE A 108 0.11 11.75 -4.67
C PHE A 108 -1.12 12.48 -4.12
N ALA A 109 -2.03 11.78 -3.44
CA ALA A 109 -3.18 12.39 -2.81
C ALA A 109 -2.80 13.03 -1.46
N GLY A 110 -3.48 14.11 -1.10
CA GLY A 110 -3.32 14.75 0.20
C GLY A 110 -3.81 13.87 1.37
N LEU A 111 -3.68 14.38 2.60
CA LEU A 111 -4.17 13.70 3.80
C LEU A 111 -5.68 13.42 3.74
N TRP A 112 -6.44 14.36 3.18
CA TRP A 112 -7.87 14.21 2.94
C TRP A 112 -8.12 14.00 1.46
N LEU A 113 -8.69 12.85 1.12
CA LEU A 113 -9.01 12.52 -0.26
C LEU A 113 -10.16 13.38 -0.75
N SER A 114 -10.02 13.98 -1.94
CA SER A 114 -11.17 14.53 -2.66
C SER A 114 -12.12 13.41 -3.08
N THR A 115 -13.39 13.73 -3.30
CA THR A 115 -14.40 12.77 -3.82
C THR A 115 -13.89 12.06 -5.08
N LYS A 116 -13.29 12.82 -6.01
CA LYS A 116 -12.75 12.29 -7.27
C LYS A 116 -11.58 11.34 -7.05
N GLU A 117 -10.69 11.62 -6.10
CA GLU A 117 -9.56 10.75 -5.77
C GLU A 117 -10.04 9.48 -5.09
N ARG A 118 -10.90 9.61 -4.07
CA ARG A 118 -11.49 8.48 -3.34
C ARG A 118 -12.19 7.52 -4.30
N ASP A 119 -13.05 8.01 -5.17
CA ASP A 119 -13.83 7.16 -6.06
C ASP A 119 -12.93 6.44 -7.08
N LYS A 120 -11.84 7.08 -7.53
CA LYS A 120 -10.82 6.44 -8.37
C LYS A 120 -10.02 5.39 -7.61
N ILE A 121 -9.65 5.65 -6.36
CA ILE A 121 -8.95 4.68 -5.49
C ILE A 121 -9.83 3.45 -5.28
N ILE A 122 -11.12 3.64 -4.97
CA ILE A 122 -12.10 2.56 -4.83
C ILE A 122 -12.20 1.76 -6.13
N ALA A 123 -12.40 2.42 -7.28
CA ALA A 123 -12.57 1.74 -8.56
C ALA A 123 -11.32 0.93 -8.97
N VAL A 124 -10.13 1.49 -8.79
CA VAL A 124 -8.87 0.80 -9.11
C VAL A 124 -8.60 -0.34 -8.11
N GLY A 125 -8.89 -0.12 -6.82
CA GLY A 125 -8.73 -1.14 -5.78
C GLY A 125 -9.69 -2.31 -5.95
N ASP A 126 -10.96 -2.05 -6.27
CA ASP A 126 -11.95 -3.10 -6.55
C ASP A 126 -11.53 -3.95 -7.75
N LYS A 127 -11.09 -3.30 -8.84
CA LYS A 127 -10.57 -4.01 -10.01
C LYS A 127 -9.33 -4.84 -9.67
N PHE A 128 -8.43 -4.30 -8.85
CA PHE A 128 -7.25 -5.03 -8.41
C PHE A 128 -7.61 -6.30 -7.63
N VAL A 129 -8.52 -6.20 -6.65
CA VAL A 129 -8.95 -7.36 -5.86
C VAL A 129 -9.69 -8.38 -6.72
N SER A 130 -10.61 -7.94 -7.58
CA SER A 130 -11.35 -8.85 -8.46
C SER A 130 -10.44 -9.58 -9.45
N THR A 131 -9.50 -8.88 -10.08
CA THR A 131 -8.55 -9.50 -11.02
C THR A 131 -7.61 -10.47 -10.30
N PHE A 132 -7.20 -10.19 -9.07
CA PHE A 132 -6.39 -11.15 -8.29
C PHE A 132 -7.16 -12.45 -8.04
N MET A 133 -8.41 -12.35 -7.59
CA MET A 133 -9.25 -13.52 -7.34
C MET A 133 -9.54 -14.31 -8.64
N LEU A 134 -9.74 -13.62 -9.76
CA LEU A 134 -9.88 -14.25 -11.07
C LEU A 134 -8.62 -15.07 -11.43
N LEU A 135 -7.44 -14.48 -11.32
CA LEU A 135 -6.17 -15.16 -11.62
C LEU A 135 -5.91 -16.34 -10.67
N ALA A 136 -6.25 -16.19 -9.39
CA ALA A 136 -6.18 -17.27 -8.42
C ALA A 136 -7.11 -18.43 -8.79
N GLN A 137 -8.34 -18.14 -9.21
CA GLN A 137 -9.28 -19.15 -9.68
C GLN A 137 -8.78 -19.84 -10.95
N MET A 138 -8.31 -19.09 -11.96
CA MET A 138 -7.76 -19.67 -13.19
C MET A 138 -6.60 -20.63 -12.91
N ALA A 139 -5.68 -20.24 -12.02
CA ALA A 139 -4.56 -21.12 -11.66
C ALA A 139 -5.02 -22.36 -10.89
N TYR A 140 -6.01 -22.22 -10.01
CA TYR A 140 -6.61 -23.35 -9.29
C TYR A 140 -7.27 -24.34 -10.26
N ASP A 141 -8.04 -23.84 -11.23
CA ASP A 141 -8.69 -24.66 -12.25
C ASP A 141 -7.68 -25.41 -13.13
N TRP A 142 -6.45 -24.91 -13.23
CA TRP A 142 -5.33 -25.54 -13.94
C TRP A 142 -4.46 -26.46 -13.05
N ASP A 143 -4.85 -26.68 -11.80
CA ASP A 143 -4.05 -27.41 -10.81
C ASP A 143 -2.65 -26.80 -10.59
N LEU A 144 -2.56 -25.47 -10.68
CA LEU A 144 -1.32 -24.70 -10.50
C LEU A 144 -1.37 -23.90 -9.19
N CYS A 145 -0.42 -24.16 -8.30
CA CYS A 145 -0.26 -23.41 -7.05
C CYS A 145 0.49 -22.08 -7.27
N ARG A 146 -0.12 -21.17 -8.05
CA ARG A 146 0.51 -19.88 -8.43
C ARG A 146 0.05 -18.67 -7.65
N TRP A 147 -1.08 -18.71 -6.94
CA TRP A 147 -1.59 -17.51 -6.25
C TRP A 147 -1.89 -17.82 -4.79
N LYS A 148 -1.17 -17.13 -3.91
CA LYS A 148 -1.37 -17.26 -2.47
C LYS A 148 -2.35 -16.20 -1.98
N VAL A 149 -3.56 -16.62 -1.61
CA VAL A 149 -4.54 -15.74 -0.96
C VAL A 149 -4.16 -15.56 0.50
N GLN A 150 -3.48 -14.45 0.83
CA GLN A 150 -3.09 -14.12 2.21
C GLN A 150 -4.14 -13.28 2.92
N THR A 151 -4.16 -13.30 4.26
CA THR A 151 -4.98 -12.41 5.10
C THR A 151 -4.77 -10.92 4.77
N LYS A 152 -3.61 -10.56 4.22
CA LYS A 152 -3.31 -9.21 3.73
C LYS A 152 -4.22 -8.78 2.57
N PHE A 153 -4.75 -9.71 1.77
CA PHE A 153 -5.76 -9.37 0.77
C PHE A 153 -7.08 -8.95 1.40
N HIS A 154 -7.51 -9.64 2.47
CA HIS A 154 -8.70 -9.27 3.22
C HIS A 154 -8.57 -7.86 3.83
N MET A 155 -7.42 -7.57 4.42
CA MET A 155 -7.10 -6.25 4.98
C MET A 155 -7.13 -5.12 3.91
N LEU A 156 -6.76 -5.41 2.66
CA LEU A 156 -6.93 -4.45 1.55
C LEU A 156 -8.43 -4.23 1.24
N GLY A 157 -9.22 -5.30 1.28
CA GLY A 157 -10.67 -5.24 1.17
C GLY A 157 -11.31 -4.36 2.24
N GLU A 158 -10.91 -4.52 3.50
CA GLU A 158 -11.40 -3.70 4.63
C GLU A 158 -11.08 -2.21 4.46
N LEU A 159 -9.88 -1.89 3.97
CA LEU A 159 -9.50 -0.51 3.66
C LEU A 159 -10.40 0.08 2.57
N LEU A 160 -10.62 -0.64 1.47
CA LEU A 160 -11.51 -0.21 0.40
C LEU A 160 -12.95 -0.08 0.87
N PHE A 161 -13.40 -0.98 1.75
CA PHE A 161 -14.70 -0.93 2.38
C PHE A 161 -14.86 0.33 3.25
N GLY A 162 -13.86 0.70 4.05
CA GLY A 162 -13.84 1.95 4.80
C GLY A 162 -14.04 3.18 3.92
N LEU A 163 -13.31 3.26 2.79
CA LEU A 163 -13.48 4.34 1.82
C LEU A 163 -14.88 4.35 1.19
N LYS A 164 -15.48 3.19 0.92
CA LYS A 164 -16.86 3.07 0.43
C LYS A 164 -17.88 3.54 1.47
N MET A 165 -17.66 3.24 2.74
CA MET A 165 -18.53 3.69 3.84
C MET A 165 -18.48 5.20 4.00
N ASP A 166 -17.30 5.80 3.92
CA ASP A 166 -17.15 7.25 3.93
C ASP A 166 -17.87 7.89 2.73
N ARG A 167 -17.80 7.26 1.55
CA ARG A 167 -18.55 7.67 0.36
C ARG A 167 -20.06 7.66 0.59
N VAL A 168 -20.60 6.56 1.12
CA VAL A 168 -22.03 6.43 1.40
C VAL A 168 -22.49 7.48 2.43
N ARG A 169 -21.66 7.76 3.43
CA ARG A 169 -21.94 8.79 4.45
C ARG A 169 -21.74 10.22 3.97
N GLY A 170 -21.21 10.43 2.77
CA GLY A 170 -20.90 11.77 2.26
C GLY A 170 -19.79 12.49 3.02
N CYS A 171 -18.96 11.79 3.80
CA CYS A 171 -17.87 12.41 4.55
C CYS A 171 -16.54 12.37 3.78
N ARG A 172 -15.59 13.22 4.20
CA ARG A 172 -14.22 13.19 3.69
C ARG A 172 -13.55 11.89 4.14
N SER A 173 -12.83 11.25 3.22
CA SER A 173 -12.01 10.09 3.55
C SER A 173 -10.60 10.51 3.89
N LEU A 174 -10.07 9.93 4.96
CA LEU A 174 -8.65 10.05 5.26
C LEU A 174 -7.87 9.16 4.28
N ASN A 175 -6.74 9.66 3.77
CA ASN A 175 -5.84 8.88 2.95
C ASN A 175 -5.31 7.71 3.78
N PRO A 176 -5.48 6.45 3.35
CA PRO A 176 -5.02 5.29 4.10
C PRO A 176 -3.50 5.27 4.37
N LEU A 177 -2.68 5.99 3.60
CA LEU A 177 -1.26 6.16 3.89
C LEU A 177 -0.98 6.94 5.19
N SER A 178 -1.97 7.65 5.73
CA SER A 178 -1.85 8.31 7.04
C SER A 178 -1.58 7.35 8.21
N TYR A 179 -1.81 6.05 8.01
CA TYR A 179 -1.52 5.00 8.98
C TYR A 179 -0.24 4.22 8.67
N SER A 180 0.50 4.62 7.63
CA SER A 180 1.72 3.94 7.23
C SER A 180 2.95 4.57 7.90
N THR A 181 3.83 3.73 8.46
CA THR A 181 5.09 4.19 9.04
C THR A 181 6.15 4.49 8.00
N GLN A 182 5.96 4.06 6.75
CA GLN A 182 6.99 4.15 5.72
C GLN A 182 7.36 5.59 5.37
N VAL A 183 6.38 6.51 5.33
CA VAL A 183 6.66 7.92 5.02
C VAL A 183 7.56 8.52 6.10
N ASP A 184 7.31 8.16 7.36
CA ASP A 184 8.14 8.57 8.49
C ASP A 184 9.52 7.89 8.44
N GLU A 185 9.59 6.58 8.13
CA GLU A 185 10.84 5.84 7.97
C GLU A 185 11.72 6.42 6.86
N ASP A 186 11.14 6.73 5.69
CA ASP A 186 11.85 7.33 4.56
C ASP A 186 12.31 8.76 4.88
N PHE A 187 11.47 9.54 5.58
CA PHE A 187 11.84 10.87 6.07
C PHE A 187 13.03 10.80 7.02
N ILE A 188 12.96 9.96 8.06
CA ILE A 188 14.05 9.77 9.02
C ILE A 188 15.29 9.24 8.29
N GLY A 189 15.15 8.27 7.39
CA GLY A 189 16.24 7.73 6.58
C GLY A 189 16.98 8.81 5.78
N LYS A 190 16.25 9.70 5.10
CA LYS A 190 16.82 10.83 4.34
C LYS A 190 17.57 11.83 5.23
N VAL A 191 17.04 12.12 6.42
CA VAL A 191 17.71 12.98 7.41
C VAL A 191 18.97 12.29 7.97
N SER A 192 18.87 11.01 8.32
CA SER A 192 20.00 10.20 8.81
C SER A 192 21.11 10.02 7.77
N ILE A 193 20.79 9.95 6.47
CA ILE A 193 21.81 9.96 5.40
C ILE A 193 22.55 11.30 5.41
N SER A 194 21.84 12.41 5.59
CA SER A 194 22.46 13.75 5.62
C SER A 194 23.42 13.91 6.80
N SER A 195 23.17 13.23 7.92
CA SER A 195 24.05 13.26 9.10
C SER A 195 25.38 12.52 8.89
N ARG A 196 25.48 11.64 7.88
CA ARG A 196 26.74 10.93 7.56
C ARG A 196 27.78 11.82 6.87
N TYR A 197 27.38 13.00 6.41
CA TYR A 197 28.23 13.93 5.66
C TYR A 197 28.63 15.18 6.46
N VAL A 198 28.48 15.14 7.79
CA VAL A 198 28.87 16.21 8.71
C VAL A 198 29.82 15.69 9.77
N SER A 199 30.66 16.57 10.33
CA SER A 199 31.55 16.20 11.44
C SER A 199 30.75 15.76 12.66
N SER A 200 31.20 14.70 13.35
CA SER A 200 30.59 14.21 14.58
C SER A 200 30.48 15.29 15.67
N ARG A 201 31.43 16.24 15.72
CA ARG A 201 31.44 17.35 16.69
C ARG A 201 30.28 18.34 16.50
N ALA A 202 29.75 18.44 15.29
CA ALA A 202 28.66 19.35 14.94
C ALA A 202 27.47 18.62 14.32
N LEU A 203 27.34 17.31 14.60
CA LEU A 203 26.41 16.38 13.95
C LEU A 203 24.98 16.89 13.99
N HIS A 204 24.47 17.18 15.19
CA HIS A 204 23.09 17.60 15.40
C HIS A 204 22.79 18.93 14.70
N GLU A 205 23.60 19.96 14.98
CA GLU A 205 23.42 21.30 14.44
C GLU A 205 23.52 21.33 12.90
N LYS A 206 24.57 20.72 12.32
CA LYS A 206 24.77 20.74 10.86
C LYS A 206 23.77 19.85 10.12
N THR A 207 23.29 18.77 10.74
CA THR A 207 22.21 17.96 10.15
C THR A 207 20.91 18.76 10.06
N ILE A 208 20.54 19.46 11.15
CA ILE A 208 19.35 20.33 11.17
C ILE A 208 19.51 21.48 10.16
N HIS A 209 20.65 22.16 10.12
CA HIS A 209 20.90 23.22 9.14
C HIS A 209 20.78 22.72 7.69
N ARG A 210 21.35 21.56 7.37
CA ARG A 210 21.23 20.98 6.02
C ARG A 210 19.78 20.61 5.68
N TYR A 211 19.02 20.11 6.65
CA TYR A 211 17.59 19.84 6.47
C TYR A 211 16.81 21.13 6.21
N LEU A 212 17.01 22.19 7.01
CA LEU A 212 16.36 23.49 6.82
C LEU A 212 16.71 24.14 5.47
N LEU A 213 17.96 24.01 5.02
CA LEU A 213 18.38 24.49 3.69
C LEU A 213 17.66 23.75 2.56
N LYS A 214 17.53 22.42 2.66
CA LYS A 214 16.75 21.61 1.71
C LYS A 214 15.27 22.00 1.71
N LEU A 215 14.67 22.17 2.89
CA LEU A 215 13.29 22.64 3.01
C LEU A 215 13.09 23.99 2.33
N LYS A 216 13.97 24.96 2.58
CA LYS A 216 13.92 26.28 1.96
C LYS A 216 13.98 26.19 0.43
N GLN A 217 14.82 25.31 -0.12
CA GLN A 217 14.91 25.08 -1.58
C GLN A 217 13.63 24.49 -2.19
N CYS A 218 12.88 23.68 -1.43
CA CYS A 218 11.64 23.08 -1.92
C CYS A 218 10.42 24.00 -1.77
N TRP A 219 10.50 25.04 -0.92
CA TRP A 219 9.38 25.93 -0.59
C TRP A 219 9.52 27.34 -1.19
N ALA A 220 10.68 27.68 -1.75
CA ALA A 220 10.93 28.92 -2.50
C ALA A 220 10.67 28.71 -3.99
#